data_AF-F4B5N3-F1
#
_entry.id   AF-F4B5N3-F1
#
_cell.length_a   1.000
_cell.length_b   1.000
_cell.length_c   1.000
_cell.angle_alpha   90.00
_cell.angle_beta   90.00
_cell.angle_gamma   90.00
#
_symmetry.space_group_name_H-M   'P 1'
#
loop_
_entity.id
_entity.type
_entity.pdbx_description
1 polymer ?
#
loop_
_entity_poly.entity_id
_entity_poly.type
_entity_poly.pdbx_seq_one_letter_code
_entity_poly.pdbx_strand_id
1 'polypeptide(L)'
;MPKLVSTLGKSPGGIAETLVSLTEGNYVTPFDPVPIKIEELIVVKTKEVEESFYVLKALLLCCSNFVNVKVINLPFDDVNSPSDFVQVRETIRKVLKAGDYLDFTGGRKAISSAAVLAAREAGAHLVSSIIPHEEYEIINKKFNAVKDRAMKIYKKEDCVSYVCDLISKDSRTIVFF
;
A
#
# COMPACT_ATOMS: atom_id res chain seq x y z
N MET A 1 -15.64 -8.79 -4.85
CA MET A 1 -14.53 -8.69 -5.83
C MET A 1 -13.22 -8.73 -5.03
N PRO A 2 -12.01 -8.75 -5.62
CA PRO A 2 -10.81 -8.89 -4.81
C PRO A 2 -10.54 -7.63 -3.99
N LYS A 3 -9.98 -7.83 -2.79
CA LYS A 3 -9.46 -6.75 -1.94
C LYS A 3 -7.96 -6.54 -2.21
N LEU A 4 -7.49 -5.33 -1.97
CA LEU A 4 -6.07 -5.05 -1.84
C LEU A 4 -5.74 -4.92 -0.36
N VAL A 5 -4.87 -5.77 0.17
CA VAL A 5 -4.29 -5.64 1.51
C VAL A 5 -2.87 -5.13 1.35
N SER A 6 -2.47 -4.10 2.06
CA SER A 6 -1.12 -3.54 1.91
C SER A 6 -0.46 -3.26 3.26
N THR A 7 0.82 -3.62 3.39
CA THR A 7 1.64 -3.23 4.54
C THR A 7 2.20 -1.83 4.34
N LEU A 8 1.98 -0.95 5.31
CA LEU A 8 2.41 0.44 5.21
C LEU A 8 3.81 0.65 5.79
N GLY A 9 4.68 1.27 5.00
CA GLY A 9 5.97 1.82 5.45
C GLY A 9 5.94 3.35 5.55
N LYS A 10 7.13 3.95 5.68
CA LYS A 10 7.26 5.42 5.75
C LYS A 10 6.96 6.13 4.43
N SER A 11 7.07 5.43 3.31
CA SER A 11 6.80 5.95 1.97
C SER A 11 5.41 5.50 1.51
N PRO A 12 4.40 6.38 1.50
CA PRO A 12 3.02 5.99 1.18
C PRO A 12 2.74 5.79 -0.31
N GLY A 13 3.60 6.31 -1.20
CA GLY A 13 3.42 6.27 -2.66
C GLY A 13 3.21 4.85 -3.21
N GLY A 14 3.96 3.86 -2.71
CA GLY A 14 3.91 2.48 -3.20
C GLY A 14 2.52 1.83 -3.16
N ILE A 15 1.69 2.16 -2.17
CA ILE A 15 0.32 1.63 -2.09
C ILE A 15 -0.58 2.27 -3.15
N ALA A 16 -0.43 3.58 -3.36
CA ALA A 16 -1.19 4.30 -4.38
C ALA A 16 -0.77 3.87 -5.80
N GLU A 17 0.53 3.71 -6.05
CA GLU A 17 1.11 3.18 -7.29
C GLU A 17 0.57 1.78 -7.59
N THR A 18 0.56 0.89 -6.60
CA THR A 18 -0.01 -0.45 -6.73
C THR A 18 -1.49 -0.40 -7.08
N LEU A 19 -2.29 0.40 -6.36
CA LEU A 19 -3.72 0.49 -6.60
C LEU A 19 -4.01 0.98 -8.03
N VAL A 20 -3.38 2.08 -8.45
CA VAL A 20 -3.55 2.65 -9.79
C VAL A 20 -3.21 1.61 -10.85
N SER A 21 -2.01 1.01 -10.76
CA SER A 21 -1.53 0.04 -11.74
C SER A 21 -2.44 -1.17 -11.88
N LEU A 22 -2.92 -1.74 -10.76
CA LEU A 22 -3.88 -2.85 -10.78
C LEU A 22 -5.22 -2.44 -11.41
N THR A 23 -5.75 -1.26 -11.07
CA THR A 23 -7.04 -0.79 -11.59
C THR A 23 -7.01 -0.39 -13.05
N GLU A 24 -5.86 0.05 -13.56
CA GLU A 24 -5.68 0.40 -14.97
C GLU A 24 -5.24 -0.78 -15.84
N GLY A 25 -4.82 -1.89 -15.24
CA GLY A 25 -4.26 -3.03 -15.96
C GLY A 25 -2.83 -2.80 -16.45
N ASN A 26 -2.09 -1.88 -15.84
CA ASN A 26 -0.70 -1.54 -16.20
C ASN A 26 0.29 -2.17 -15.21
N TYR A 27 0.41 -3.49 -15.21
CA TYR A 27 1.32 -4.23 -14.33
C TYR A 27 1.96 -5.42 -15.05
N VAL A 28 3.10 -5.86 -14.53
CA VAL A 28 3.83 -7.03 -15.04
C VAL A 28 3.30 -8.28 -14.35
N THR A 29 3.00 -9.32 -15.13
CA THR A 29 2.45 -10.59 -14.63
C THR A 29 2.79 -11.74 -15.59
N PRO A 30 2.86 -13.00 -15.12
CA PRO A 30 2.97 -14.17 -16.01
C PRO A 30 1.72 -14.47 -16.85
N PHE A 31 0.59 -13.79 -16.59
CA PHE A 31 -0.66 -13.91 -17.35
C PHE A 31 -1.02 -12.59 -18.05
N ASP A 32 -2.12 -12.55 -18.82
CA ASP A 32 -2.53 -11.31 -19.48
C ASP A 32 -2.95 -10.25 -18.44
N PRO A 33 -2.35 -9.05 -18.44
CA PRO A 33 -2.76 -8.00 -17.52
C PRO A 33 -4.13 -7.47 -17.95
N VAL A 34 -5.05 -7.45 -16.99
CA VAL A 34 -6.40 -6.90 -17.17
C VAL A 34 -6.73 -5.96 -16.02
N PRO A 35 -7.52 -4.89 -16.24
CA PRO A 35 -7.99 -4.03 -15.16
C PRO A 35 -8.66 -4.82 -14.02
N ILE A 36 -8.17 -4.64 -12.79
CA ILE A 36 -8.71 -5.29 -11.60
C ILE A 36 -9.60 -4.31 -10.85
N LYS A 37 -10.87 -4.70 -10.64
CA LYS A 37 -11.79 -3.92 -9.82
C LYS A 37 -11.57 -4.20 -8.33
N ILE A 38 -10.77 -3.36 -7.69
CA ILE A 38 -10.55 -3.35 -6.24
C ILE A 38 -11.70 -2.61 -5.55
N GLU A 39 -12.46 -3.31 -4.72
CA GLU A 39 -13.58 -2.71 -3.97
C GLU A 39 -13.13 -2.06 -2.66
N GLU A 40 -12.09 -2.60 -2.04
CA GLU A 40 -11.64 -2.22 -0.69
C GLU A 40 -10.12 -2.35 -0.58
N LEU A 41 -9.51 -1.33 0.02
CA LEU A 41 -8.10 -1.33 0.42
C LEU A 41 -8.02 -1.49 1.94
N ILE A 42 -7.30 -2.50 2.40
CA ILE A 42 -6.99 -2.71 3.82
C ILE A 42 -5.53 -2.35 4.05
N VAL A 43 -5.29 -1.28 4.80
CA VAL A 43 -3.93 -0.85 5.17
C VAL A 43 -3.57 -1.44 6.53
N VAL A 44 -2.53 -2.27 6.56
CA VAL A 44 -1.94 -2.82 7.78
C VAL A 44 -0.80 -1.93 8.21
N LYS A 45 -0.91 -1.32 9.39
CA LYS A 45 0.07 -0.33 9.85
C LYS A 45 0.40 -0.46 11.34
N THR A 46 1.58 0.02 11.70
CA THR A 46 1.98 0.28 13.09
C THR A 46 1.65 1.74 13.46
N LYS A 47 1.94 2.14 14.70
CA LYS A 47 1.72 3.53 15.14
C LYS A 47 2.72 4.50 14.50
N GLU A 48 3.97 4.08 14.28
CA GLU A 48 5.04 4.93 13.75
C GLU A 48 4.79 5.50 12.35
N VAL A 49 3.92 4.87 11.54
CA VAL A 49 3.62 5.30 10.15
C VAL A 49 2.29 6.06 10.04
N GLU A 50 1.79 6.63 11.14
CA GLU A 50 0.54 7.38 11.15
C GLU A 50 0.54 8.60 10.23
N GLU A 51 1.64 9.37 10.19
CA GLU A 51 1.79 10.48 9.24
C GLU A 51 1.68 9.99 7.78
N SER A 52 2.42 8.94 7.44
CA SER A 52 2.39 8.33 6.10
C SER A 52 1.00 7.83 5.73
N PHE A 53 0.23 7.31 6.69
CA PHE A 53 -1.14 6.88 6.44
C PHE A 53 -2.07 8.03 6.06
N TYR A 54 -1.99 9.18 6.74
CA TYR A 54 -2.80 10.34 6.38
C TYR A 54 -2.42 10.91 5.01
N VAL A 55 -1.12 10.91 4.67
CA VAL A 55 -0.68 11.29 3.32
C VAL A 55 -1.18 10.29 2.28
N LEU A 56 -1.16 8.98 2.56
CA LEU A 56 -1.75 7.97 1.68
C LEU A 56 -3.24 8.23 1.43
N LYS A 57 -4.02 8.54 2.48
CA LYS A 57 -5.44 8.87 2.31
C LYS A 57 -5.65 10.05 1.37
N ALA A 58 -4.80 11.08 1.47
CA ALA A 58 -4.83 12.21 0.57
C ALA A 58 -4.51 11.81 -0.88
N LEU A 59 -3.50 10.95 -1.09
CA LEU A 59 -3.16 10.42 -2.42
C LEU A 59 -4.32 9.65 -3.04
N LEU A 60 -4.90 8.72 -2.29
CA LEU A 60 -6.01 7.89 -2.76
C LEU A 60 -7.23 8.74 -3.14
N LEU A 61 -7.57 9.73 -2.31
CA LEU A 61 -8.69 10.63 -2.55
C LEU A 61 -8.45 11.54 -3.75
N CYS A 62 -7.30 12.21 -3.81
CA CYS A 62 -7.02 13.25 -4.80
C CYS A 62 -6.63 12.69 -6.17
N CYS A 63 -5.93 11.56 -6.20
CA CYS A 63 -5.35 11.03 -7.44
C CYS A 63 -6.17 9.89 -8.04
N SER A 64 -6.91 9.15 -7.22
CA SER A 64 -7.68 7.98 -7.67
C SER A 64 -9.15 8.02 -7.29
N ASN A 65 -9.60 9.07 -6.57
CA ASN A 65 -10.96 9.17 -6.02
C ASN A 65 -11.37 7.91 -5.21
N PHE A 66 -10.40 7.23 -4.60
CA PHE A 66 -10.59 5.98 -3.88
C PHE A 66 -10.80 6.26 -2.40
N VAL A 67 -11.95 5.87 -1.86
CA VAL A 67 -12.37 6.21 -0.48
C VAL A 67 -12.61 5.01 0.43
N ASN A 68 -12.76 3.80 -0.13
CA ASN A 68 -13.07 2.61 0.67
C ASN A 68 -11.81 1.99 1.29
N VAL A 69 -11.28 2.67 2.30
CA VAL A 69 -10.05 2.29 3.00
C VAL A 69 -10.37 1.82 4.42
N LYS A 70 -9.99 0.59 4.75
CA LYS A 70 -9.98 0.05 6.12
C LYS A 70 -8.56 0.05 6.67
N VAL A 71 -8.46 0.10 8.00
CA VAL A 71 -7.18 0.14 8.70
C VAL A 71 -7.11 -0.98 9.71
N ILE A 72 -5.99 -1.69 9.71
CA ILE A 72 -5.61 -2.62 10.77
C ILE A 72 -4.41 -2.03 11.48
N ASN A 73 -4.58 -1.71 12.76
CA ASN A 73 -3.48 -1.25 13.61
C ASN A 73 -2.84 -2.45 14.30
N LEU A 74 -1.55 -2.66 14.06
CA LEU A 74 -0.75 -3.60 14.83
C LEU A 74 -0.47 -3.00 16.22
N PRO A 75 -0.47 -3.81 17.29
CA PRO A 75 -0.36 -3.32 18.66
C PRO A 75 1.08 -2.96 19.09
N PHE A 76 2.03 -2.96 18.15
CA PHE A 76 3.45 -2.69 18.36
C PHE A 76 4.02 -1.87 17.21
N ASP A 77 5.21 -1.31 17.41
CA ASP A 77 5.92 -0.51 16.41
C ASP A 77 6.73 -1.36 15.42
N ASP A 78 7.22 -2.52 15.87
CA ASP A 78 7.90 -3.50 15.01
C ASP A 78 7.86 -4.91 15.62
N VAL A 79 8.20 -5.92 14.82
CA VAL A 79 8.37 -7.31 15.23
C VAL A 79 9.69 -7.47 15.97
N ASN A 80 9.63 -7.72 17.28
CA ASN A 80 10.81 -7.92 18.13
C ASN A 80 10.90 -9.36 18.67
N SER A 81 9.90 -10.19 18.39
CA SER A 81 9.82 -11.57 18.85
C SER A 81 9.12 -12.48 17.83
N PRO A 82 9.30 -13.81 17.92
CA PRO A 82 8.52 -14.76 17.11
C PRO A 82 7.00 -14.65 17.33
N SER A 83 6.56 -14.30 18.54
CA SER A 83 5.14 -14.09 18.83
C SER A 83 4.56 -12.90 18.07
N ASP A 84 5.31 -11.79 17.94
CA ASP A 84 4.87 -10.64 17.15
C ASP A 84 4.72 -11.02 15.69
N PHE A 85 5.68 -11.79 15.14
CA PHE A 85 5.63 -12.28 13.77
C PHE A 85 4.38 -13.14 13.52
N VAL A 86 4.09 -14.08 14.41
CA VAL A 86 2.87 -14.90 14.36
C VAL A 86 1.63 -14.01 14.45
N GLN A 87 1.62 -13.01 15.33
CA GLN A 87 0.50 -12.10 15.47
C GLN A 87 0.24 -11.29 14.19
N VAL A 88 1.28 -10.79 13.50
CA VAL A 88 1.12 -10.15 12.18
C VAL A 88 0.49 -11.13 11.20
N ARG A 89 1.08 -12.33 11.07
CA ARG A 89 0.64 -13.34 10.10
C ARG A 89 -0.83 -13.69 10.31
N GLU A 90 -1.23 -14.01 11.54
CA GLU A 90 -2.61 -14.41 11.84
C GLU A 90 -3.60 -13.26 11.65
N THR A 91 -3.20 -12.02 11.96
CA THR A 91 -4.01 -10.82 11.72
C THR A 91 -4.30 -10.65 10.23
N ILE A 92 -3.28 -10.77 9.38
CA ILE A 92 -3.40 -10.59 7.93
C ILE A 92 -4.15 -11.79 7.31
N ARG A 93 -3.87 -13.01 7.76
CA ARG A 93 -4.51 -14.24 7.29
C ARG A 93 -6.02 -14.22 7.44
N LYS A 94 -6.54 -13.59 8.52
CA LYS A 94 -7.98 -13.46 8.79
C LYS A 94 -8.72 -12.56 7.79
N VAL A 95 -8.01 -11.64 7.13
CA VAL A 95 -8.61 -10.68 6.20
C VAL A 95 -8.33 -10.99 4.74
N LEU A 96 -7.42 -11.91 4.44
CA LEU A 96 -7.14 -12.39 3.08
C LEU A 96 -8.00 -13.61 2.71
N LYS A 97 -8.36 -13.70 1.43
CA LYS A 97 -9.02 -14.83 0.79
C LYS A 97 -8.33 -15.16 -0.53
N ALA A 98 -8.64 -16.32 -1.09
CA ALA A 98 -8.15 -16.70 -2.40
C ALA A 98 -8.54 -15.66 -3.46
N GLY A 99 -7.59 -15.24 -4.28
CA GLY A 99 -7.75 -14.22 -5.32
C GLY A 99 -7.71 -12.76 -4.84
N ASP A 100 -7.59 -12.50 -3.53
CA ASP A 100 -7.24 -11.15 -3.04
C ASP A 100 -5.79 -10.79 -3.44
N TYR A 101 -5.40 -9.53 -3.31
CA TYR A 101 -4.04 -9.05 -3.58
C TYR A 101 -3.39 -8.58 -2.29
N LEU A 102 -2.15 -9.01 -2.05
CA LEU A 102 -1.29 -8.47 -1.01
C LEU A 102 -0.19 -7.64 -1.63
N ASP A 103 -0.20 -6.33 -1.35
CA ASP A 103 0.90 -5.44 -1.61
C ASP A 103 1.89 -5.44 -0.43
N PHE A 104 3.11 -5.88 -0.71
CA PHE A 104 4.21 -5.93 0.26
C PHE A 104 5.37 -4.99 -0.11
N THR A 105 5.08 -3.96 -0.93
CA THR A 105 6.05 -2.93 -1.35
C THR A 105 6.69 -2.21 -0.18
N GLY A 106 5.84 -1.85 0.79
CA GLY A 106 6.24 -1.06 1.95
C GLY A 106 6.10 -1.85 3.26
N GLY A 107 6.64 -1.26 4.33
CA GLY A 107 6.55 -1.79 5.68
C GLY A 107 7.87 -2.32 6.19
N ARG A 108 7.89 -2.67 7.49
CA ARG A 108 9.04 -3.32 8.10
C ARG A 108 9.20 -4.71 7.49
N LYS A 109 10.44 -5.16 7.31
CA LYS A 109 10.76 -6.42 6.61
C LYS A 109 10.04 -7.62 7.24
N ALA A 110 10.07 -7.74 8.56
CA ALA A 110 9.44 -8.84 9.27
C ALA A 110 7.91 -8.84 9.13
N ILE A 111 7.28 -7.66 9.17
CA ILE A 111 5.83 -7.49 8.94
C ILE A 111 5.48 -7.91 7.52
N SER A 112 6.26 -7.45 6.53
CA SER A 112 6.05 -7.76 5.11
C SER A 112 6.23 -9.25 4.83
N SER A 113 7.24 -9.88 5.42
CA SER A 113 7.46 -11.33 5.33
C SER A 113 6.31 -12.14 5.96
N ALA A 114 5.82 -11.73 7.13
CA ALA A 114 4.67 -12.37 7.77
C ALA A 114 3.41 -12.23 6.90
N ALA A 115 3.21 -11.06 6.28
CA ALA A 115 2.12 -10.82 5.34
C ALA A 115 2.20 -11.75 4.12
N VAL A 116 3.37 -11.85 3.50
CA VAL A 116 3.61 -12.71 2.33
C VAL A 116 3.29 -14.18 2.64
N LEU A 117 3.70 -14.67 3.82
CA LEU A 117 3.35 -16.03 4.25
C LEU A 117 1.82 -16.20 4.40
N ALA A 118 1.15 -15.24 5.04
CA ALA A 118 -0.30 -15.26 5.20
C ALA A 118 -1.04 -15.24 3.84
N ALA A 119 -0.58 -14.44 2.89
CA ALA A 119 -1.14 -14.37 1.54
C ALA A 119 -0.97 -15.68 0.78
N ARG A 120 0.22 -16.28 0.84
CA ARG A 120 0.47 -17.58 0.21
C ARG A 120 -0.46 -18.66 0.76
N GLU A 121 -0.63 -18.72 2.08
CA GLU A 121 -1.55 -19.69 2.72
C GLU A 121 -3.02 -19.42 2.40
N ALA A 122 -3.39 -18.16 2.13
CA ALA A 122 -4.74 -17.78 1.75
C ALA A 122 -5.04 -17.99 0.25
N GLY A 123 -4.02 -18.22 -0.59
CA GLY A 123 -4.14 -18.23 -2.05
C GLY A 123 -4.37 -16.83 -2.64
N ALA A 124 -3.87 -15.80 -1.97
CA ALA A 124 -3.88 -14.42 -2.45
C ALA A 124 -2.67 -14.15 -3.36
N HIS A 125 -2.84 -13.24 -4.30
CA HIS A 125 -1.79 -12.79 -5.20
C HIS A 125 -0.79 -11.91 -4.47
N LEU A 126 0.49 -12.06 -4.79
CA LEU A 126 1.53 -11.19 -4.26
C LEU A 126 1.83 -10.05 -5.23
N VAL A 127 1.92 -8.83 -4.72
CA VAL A 127 2.17 -7.62 -5.50
C VAL A 127 3.25 -6.77 -4.88
N SER A 128 4.12 -6.21 -5.71
CA SER A 128 5.03 -5.16 -5.30
C SER A 128 5.22 -4.13 -6.40
N SER A 129 5.31 -2.86 -6.02
CA SER A 129 5.63 -1.73 -6.87
C SER A 129 7.06 -1.29 -6.61
N ILE A 130 7.82 -1.16 -7.68
CA ILE A 130 9.23 -0.79 -7.62
C ILE A 130 9.37 0.57 -8.29
N ILE A 131 10.06 1.50 -7.63
CA ILE A 131 10.43 2.78 -8.22
C ILE A 131 11.95 2.87 -8.34
N PRO A 132 12.48 3.54 -9.38
CA PRO A 132 13.91 3.83 -9.47
C PRO A 132 14.42 4.55 -8.21
N HIS A 133 15.63 4.20 -7.77
CA HIS A 133 16.18 4.75 -6.52
C HIS A 133 16.33 6.27 -6.55
N GLU A 134 16.74 6.83 -7.69
CA GLU A 134 16.87 8.29 -7.89
C GLU A 134 15.51 9.00 -7.73
N GLU A 135 14.45 8.40 -8.23
CA GLU A 135 13.10 8.94 -8.10
C GLU A 135 12.58 8.83 -6.66
N TYR A 136 12.90 7.72 -5.97
CA TYR A 136 12.58 7.55 -4.55
C TYR A 136 13.11 8.71 -3.71
N GLU A 137 14.35 9.16 -3.95
CA GLU A 137 14.91 10.29 -3.22
C GLU A 137 14.18 11.60 -3.51
N ILE A 138 13.81 11.84 -4.77
CA ILE A 138 13.06 13.03 -5.18
C ILE A 138 11.67 13.03 -4.54
N ILE A 139 10.96 11.90 -4.59
CA ILE A 139 9.64 11.74 -3.98
C ILE A 139 9.73 11.93 -2.46
N ASN A 140 10.77 11.39 -1.80
CA ASN A 140 10.96 11.57 -0.38
C ASN A 140 11.21 13.05 0.00
N LYS A 141 11.97 13.80 -0.82
CA LYS A 141 12.12 15.25 -0.63
C LYS A 141 10.79 15.99 -0.79
N LYS A 142 10.02 15.66 -1.83
CA LYS A 142 8.66 16.23 -2.05
C LYS A 142 7.74 15.89 -0.89
N PHE A 143 7.73 14.64 -0.42
CA PHE A 143 6.93 14.17 0.70
C PHE A 143 7.14 15.05 1.93
N ASN A 144 8.40 15.28 2.31
CA ASN A 144 8.71 16.11 3.47
C ASN A 144 8.27 17.57 3.30
N ALA A 145 8.25 18.09 2.08
CA ALA A 145 7.79 19.46 1.78
C ALA A 145 6.25 19.60 1.81
N VAL A 146 5.51 18.51 1.56
CA VAL A 146 4.05 18.58 1.37
C VAL A 146 3.24 17.85 2.45
N LYS A 147 3.86 17.00 3.28
CA LYS A 147 3.16 16.12 4.23
C LYS A 147 2.20 16.86 5.17
N ASP A 148 2.61 17.99 5.74
CA ASP A 148 1.79 18.75 6.70
C ASP A 148 0.50 19.31 6.07
N ARG A 149 0.54 19.60 4.77
CA ARG A 149 -0.63 20.03 4.01
C ARG A 149 -1.47 18.84 3.58
N ALA A 150 -0.84 17.79 3.07
CA ALA A 150 -1.51 16.56 2.66
C ALA A 150 -2.30 15.92 3.82
N MET A 151 -1.76 15.92 5.03
CA MET A 151 -2.43 15.39 6.23
C MET A 151 -3.73 16.12 6.61
N LYS A 152 -3.97 17.31 6.07
CA LYS A 152 -5.17 18.14 6.33
C LYS A 152 -6.25 17.98 5.25
N ILE A 153 -6.04 17.12 4.25
CA ILE A 153 -6.98 16.86 3.17
C ILE A 153 -7.96 15.78 3.62
N TYR A 154 -9.22 16.14 3.81
CA TYR A 154 -10.27 15.21 4.25
C TYR A 154 -11.38 15.00 3.22
N LYS A 155 -11.51 15.91 2.25
CA LYS A 155 -12.52 15.90 1.20
C LYS A 155 -11.91 16.36 -0.12
N LYS A 156 -12.59 16.06 -1.23
CA LYS A 156 -12.07 16.21 -2.59
C LYS A 156 -11.78 17.68 -2.95
N GLU A 157 -12.52 18.60 -2.36
CA GLU A 157 -12.37 20.04 -2.58
C GLU A 157 -11.08 20.60 -1.98
N ASP A 158 -10.48 19.89 -1.01
CA ASP A 158 -9.21 20.28 -0.38
C ASP A 158 -8.00 19.76 -1.16
N CYS A 159 -8.22 19.02 -2.26
CA CYS A 159 -7.16 18.43 -3.05
C CYS A 159 -6.31 19.49 -3.75
N VAL A 160 -5.00 19.32 -3.65
CA VAL A 160 -4.00 20.16 -4.30
C VAL A 160 -3.18 19.32 -5.27
N SER A 161 -2.92 19.84 -6.47
CA SER A 161 -2.36 19.08 -7.59
C SER A 161 -1.02 18.41 -7.28
N TYR A 162 -0.15 19.07 -6.52
CA TYR A 162 1.18 18.58 -6.17
C TYR A 162 1.18 17.38 -5.21
N VAL A 163 0.03 17.00 -4.61
CA VAL A 163 -0.04 15.76 -3.82
C VAL A 163 0.16 14.56 -4.73
N CYS A 164 -0.38 14.57 -5.95
CA CYS A 164 -0.23 13.47 -6.90
C CYS A 164 1.20 13.34 -7.46
N ASP A 165 2.07 14.33 -7.24
CA ASP A 165 3.50 14.24 -7.58
C ASP A 165 4.29 13.30 -6.65
N LEU A 166 3.64 12.74 -5.62
CA LEU A 166 4.20 11.68 -4.76
C LEU A 166 3.96 10.26 -5.29
N ILE A 167 3.20 10.11 -6.39
CA ILE A 167 3.03 8.85 -7.12
C ILE A 167 4.06 8.84 -8.24
N SER A 168 4.96 7.87 -8.24
CA SER A 168 5.93 7.70 -9.31
C SER A 168 5.24 7.31 -10.61
N LYS A 169 5.59 8.01 -11.69
CA LYS A 169 5.13 7.67 -13.05
C LYS A 169 5.95 6.55 -13.66
N ASP A 170 7.16 6.36 -13.16
CA ASP A 170 8.09 5.30 -13.60
C ASP A 170 7.99 4.06 -12.70
N SER A 171 6.97 4.00 -11.84
CA SER A 171 6.69 2.86 -10.97
C SER A 171 6.35 1.64 -11.82
N ARG A 172 6.87 0.49 -11.38
CA ARG A 172 6.59 -0.80 -12.00
C ARG A 172 5.96 -1.72 -10.97
N THR A 173 4.65 -1.94 -11.10
CA THR A 173 3.92 -2.93 -10.32
C THR A 173 4.09 -4.32 -10.94
N ILE A 174 4.44 -5.31 -10.11
CA ILE A 174 4.63 -6.71 -10.48
C ILE A 174 3.66 -7.55 -9.66
N VAL A 175 2.84 -8.34 -10.33
CA VAL A 175 2.01 -9.40 -9.74
C VAL A 175 2.73 -10.73 -9.95
N PHE A 176 3.12 -11.40 -8.88
CA PHE A 176 4.05 -12.53 -8.96
C PHE A 176 3.36 -13.86 -9.28
N PHE A 177 2.22 -14.15 -8.66
CA PHE A 177 1.41 -15.36 -8.84
C PHE A 177 0.06 -15.15 -8.18
#